data_AF-A0A1F7GEF7-F1
#
_entry.id   AF-A0A1F7GEF7-F1
#
_cell.length_a   1.000
_cell.length_b   1.000
_cell.length_c   1.000
_cell.angle_alpha   90.00
_cell.angle_beta   90.00
_cell.angle_gamma   90.00
#
_symmetry.space_group_name_H-M   'P 1'
#
loop_
_entity.id
_entity.type
_entity.pdbx_description
1 polymer ?
#
loop_
_entity_poly.entity_id
_entity_poly.type
_entity_poly.pdbx_seq_one_letter_code
_entity_poly.pdbx_strand_id
1 'polypeptide(L)' 'MIVVTKRKGDTTDKVLRKFSKMFREEDIIFDVNKKVFFKRPAILKKEKLREKMKKSW' A
#
# COMPACT_ATOMS: atom_id res chain seq x y z
N MET A 1 -4.28 9.12 -1.83
CA MET A 1 -4.69 9.24 -3.26
C MET A 1 -3.43 9.55 -4.02
N ILE A 2 -3.00 8.67 -4.93
CA ILE A 2 -1.70 8.78 -5.59
C ILE A 2 -1.88 9.39 -6.97
N VAL A 3 -1.10 10.44 -7.24
CA VAL A 3 -1.03 11.09 -8.55
C VAL A 3 0.39 10.96 -9.07
N VAL A 4 0.56 10.40 -10.27
CA VAL A 4 1.86 10.30 -10.94
C VAL A 4 1.79 11.10 -12.23
N THR A 5 2.57 12.18 -12.28
CA THR A 5 2.70 13.02 -13.48
C THR A 5 3.87 12.54 -14.33
N LYS A 6 3.61 12.35 -15.63
CA LYS A 6 4.64 12.02 -16.62
C LYS A 6 5.41 13.27 -17.02
N ARG A 7 6.74 13.21 -17.02
CA ARG A 7 7.61 14.30 -17.53
C ARG A 7 8.15 13.96 -18.92
N LYS A 8 8.57 14.99 -19.68
CA LYS A 8 9.27 14.78 -20.97
C LYS A 8 10.53 13.93 -20.73
N GLY A 9 10.66 12.83 -21.46
CA GLY A 9 11.75 11.87 -21.32
C GLY A 9 11.49 10.67 -20.40
N ASP A 10 10.35 10.62 -19.69
CA ASP A 10 9.97 9.42 -18.96
C ASP A 10 9.31 8.37 -19.87
N THR A 11 9.77 7.13 -19.78
CA THR A 11 9.11 5.97 -20.38
C THR A 11 7.90 5.55 -19.57
N THR A 12 6.93 4.93 -20.23
CA THR A 12 5.70 4.46 -19.58
C THR A 12 6.00 3.48 -18.44
N ASP A 13 6.95 2.55 -18.63
CA ASP A 13 7.40 1.60 -17.61
C ASP A 13 7.91 2.28 -16.35
N LYS A 14 8.66 3.38 -16.50
CA LYS A 14 9.22 4.12 -15.37
C LYS A 14 8.13 4.82 -14.56
N VAL A 15 7.11 5.35 -15.24
CA VAL A 15 5.92 5.94 -14.59
C VAL A 15 5.12 4.88 -13.85
N LEU A 16 4.87 3.72 -14.47
CA LEU A 16 4.17 2.60 -13.85
C LEU A 16 4.94 2.05 -12.64
N ARG A 17 6.26 1.91 -12.73
CA ARG A 17 7.09 1.47 -11.61
C ARG A 17 7.04 2.46 -10.44
N LYS A 18 7.02 3.76 -10.73
CA LYS A 18 6.87 4.81 -9.72
C LYS A 18 5.50 4.75 -9.05
N PHE A 19 4.43 4.56 -9.82
CA PHE A 19 3.09 4.33 -9.29
C PHE A 19 3.04 3.09 -8.39
N SER A 20 3.50 1.94 -8.88
CA SER A 20 3.48 0.67 -8.12
C SER A 20 4.26 0.77 -6.81
N LYS A 21 5.38 1.50 -6.80
CA LYS A 21 6.13 1.77 -5.58
C LYS A 21 5.30 2.59 -4.58
N MET A 22 4.78 3.74 -5.00
CA MET A 22 3.97 4.61 -4.11
C MET A 22 2.68 3.91 -3.65
N PHE A 23 2.05 3.13 -4.52
CA PHE A 23 0.84 2.37 -4.22
C PHE A 23 1.07 1.30 -3.15
N ARG A 24 2.23 0.65 -3.17
CA ARG A 24 2.64 -0.31 -2.13
C ARG A 24 3.04 0.39 -0.83
N GLU A 25 3.68 1.56 -0.91
CA GLU A 25 4.10 2.34 0.26
C GLU A 25 2.91 2.93 1.03
N GLU A 26 1.89 3.45 0.34
CA GLU A 26 0.65 3.94 0.98
C GLU A 26 -0.30 2.82 1.46
N ASP A 27 0.02 1.54 1.23
CA ASP A 27 -0.78 0.38 1.64
C ASP A 27 -2.28 0.49 1.29
N ILE A 28 -2.58 1.09 0.13
CA ILE A 28 -3.95 1.41 -0.30
C ILE A 28 -4.84 0.17 -0.36
N ILE A 29 -4.27 -0.99 -0.70
CA ILE A 29 -4.99 -2.26 -0.74
C ILE A 29 -5.56 -2.60 0.65
N PHE A 30 -4.77 -2.42 1.72
CA PHE A 30 -5.21 -2.71 3.08
C PHE A 30 -6.40 -1.82 3.47
N ASP A 31 -6.30 -0.52 3.19
CA ASP A 31 -7.36 0.44 3.51
C ASP A 31 -8.67 0.17 2.76
N VAL A 32 -8.58 -0.24 1.48
CA VAL A 32 -9.76 -0.64 0.70
C VAL A 32 -10.36 -1.93 1.27
N ASN A 33 -9.54 -2.96 1.51
CA ASN A 33 -10.03 -4.25 2.02
C ASN A 33 -10.66 -4.14 3.42
N LYS A 34 -10.14 -3.24 4.27
CA LYS A 34 -10.70 -2.96 5.59
C LYS A 34 -12.11 -2.36 5.51
N LYS A 35 -12.41 -1.60 4.45
CA LYS A 35 -13.75 -1.00 4.23
C LYS A 35 -14.73 -2.00 3.60
N VAL A 36 -14.25 -2.91 2.76
CA VAL A 36 -15.10 -3.89 2.07
C VAL A 36 -15.46 -5.09 2.97
N PHE A 37 -14.55 -5.51 3.86
CA PHE A 37 -14.75 -6.69 4.69
C PHE A 37 -14.65 -6.38 6.17
N PHE A 38 -15.72 -6.65 6.92
CA PHE A 38 -15.68 -6.56 8.38
C PHE A 38 -14.76 -7.65 8.95
N LYS A 39 -13.64 -7.24 9.54
CA LYS A 39 -12.77 -8.09 10.34
C LYS A 39 -13.00 -7.82 11.82
N ARG A 40 -13.12 -8.90 12.62
CA ARG A 40 -13.20 -8.80 14.09
C ARG A 40 -12.00 -8.02 14.66
N PRO A 41 -12.18 -7.14 15.65
CA PRO A 41 -11.10 -6.31 16.21
C PRO A 41 -9.89 -7.09 16.72
N ALA A 42 -10.11 -8.29 17.27
CA ALA A 42 -9.04 -9.16 17.74
C ALA A 42 -8.09 -9.60 16.60
N ILE A 43 -8.64 -9.88 15.42
CA ILE A 43 -7.86 -10.27 14.23
C ILE A 43 -7.03 -9.08 13.75
N LEU A 44 -7.63 -7.89 13.71
CA LEU A 44 -6.94 -6.65 13.33
C LEU A 44 -5.77 -6.32 14.28
N LYS A 45 -5.93 -6.52 15.59
CA LYS A 45 -4.86 -6.34 16.58
C LYS A 45 -3.70 -7.33 16.34
N LYS A 46 -4.02 -8.59 16.07
CA LYS A 46 -3.02 -9.64 15.79
C LYS A 46 -2.23 -9.36 14.51
N GLU A 47 -2.90 -8.95 13.43
CA GLU A 47 -2.24 -8.58 12.17
C GLU A 47 -1.30 -7.38 12.34
N LYS A 48 -1.75 -6.32 13.02
CA LYS A 48 -0.92 -5.13 13.29
C LYS A 48 0.35 -5.47 14.08
N LEU A 49 0.25 -6.33 15.10
CA LEU A 49 1.41 -6.77 15.86
C LEU A 49 2.39 -7.55 14.99
N ARG A 50 1.88 -8.45 14.14
CA ARG A 50 2.70 -9.22 13.20
C ARG A 50 3.44 -8.32 12.20
N GLU A 51 2.79 -7.29 11.68
CA GLU A 51 3.42 -6.32 10.78
C GLU A 51 4.49 -5.47 11.46
N LYS A 52 4.25 -5.02 12.70
CA LYS A 52 5.26 -4.30 13.48
C LYS A 52 6.50 -5.15 13.73
N MET A 53 6.31 -6.43 14.06
CA MET A 53 7.42 -7.36 14.26
C MET A 53 8.22 -7.58 12.97
N LYS A 54 7.54 -7.71 11.81
CA LYS A 54 8.21 -7.85 10.50
C LYS A 54 8.99 -6.61 10.06
N LYS A 55 8.64 -5.41 10.52
CA LYS A 55 9.38 -4.17 10.22
C LYS A 55 10.55 -3.92 11.17
N SER A 56 10.60 -4.65 12.29
CA SER A 56 11.61 -4.48 13.35
C SER A 56 12.82 -5.42 13.18
N TRP A 57 12.77 -6.32 12.19
CA TRP A 57 13.81 -7.28 11.84
C TRP A 57 14.29 -6.96 10.43
#